data_AF-A0A2K3MZW0-F1
#
_entry.id   AF-A0A2K3MZW0-F1
#
_cell.length_a   1.000
_cell.length_b   1.000
_cell.length_c   1.000
_cell.angle_alpha   90.00
_cell.angle_beta   90.00
_cell.angle_gamma   90.00
#
_symmetry.space_group_name_H-M   'P 1'
#
loop_
_entity.id
_entity.type
_entity.pdbx_description
1 polymer ?
#
loop_
_entity_poly.entity_id
_entity_poly.type
_entity_poly.pdbx_seq_one_letter_code
_entity_poly.pdbx_strand_id
1 'polypeptide(L)'
;MITPESRVVGAGELVDHPKKIARHYLQTYFLFDLFVVLPLPQIMILFFLPKHLGTSGANHAKNLLRGAVLAQYMPRLCRFLPMLISPSGFIFESAWASFFINLFTFMLSGHVVGSWWYLFGLQQISTLAGNLSPSYFIWEVLFTMGIIGLGLLLFALLIGNIQNFLQALGRRRLEMSLRQRDVEQWMSHRRLAQDLRRRVRQAERYNWAATRGVNEEILMENLPEDLQRDIRRHLFKFVKKVRIFSLMDEPILDAICERLRQKIYIKGSKILYDGGLVEKVVFIVRGKLESIGEDGIRVPLSEGNVCGEELLTWCLEHASGNK
;
A
#
# COMPACT_ATOMS: atom_id res chain seq x y z
N MET A 1 -13.62 -13.29 30.70
CA MET A 1 -12.28 -12.85 31.10
C MET A 1 -11.30 -13.54 30.17
N ILE A 2 -10.76 -12.81 29.20
CA ILE A 2 -9.98 -13.34 28.06
C ILE A 2 -8.50 -13.18 28.42
N THR A 3 -7.69 -14.22 28.22
CA THR A 3 -6.26 -14.20 28.56
C THR A 3 -5.47 -13.25 27.64
N PRO A 4 -4.38 -12.64 28.14
CA PRO A 4 -3.71 -11.51 27.46
C PRO A 4 -2.95 -11.88 26.17
N GLU A 5 -2.79 -13.17 25.88
CA GLU A 5 -1.98 -13.65 24.76
C GLU A 5 -2.69 -13.62 23.40
N SER A 6 -4.00 -13.38 23.35
CA SER A 6 -4.76 -13.37 22.08
C SER A 6 -4.71 -12.03 21.33
N ARG A 7 -3.87 -11.08 21.75
CA ARG A 7 -3.74 -9.75 21.12
C ARG A 7 -2.63 -9.66 20.07
N VAL A 8 -1.87 -10.74 19.86
CA VAL A 8 -0.90 -10.83 18.75
C VAL A 8 -1.55 -11.59 17.60
N VAL A 9 -1.90 -10.86 16.55
CA VAL A 9 -2.37 -11.44 15.28
C VAL A 9 -1.27 -12.36 14.74
N GLY A 10 -1.50 -13.68 14.78
CA GLY A 10 -0.57 -14.71 14.29
C GLY A 10 -0.16 -15.80 15.29
N ALA A 11 -0.51 -15.69 16.58
CA ALA A 11 -0.10 -16.67 17.61
C ALA A 11 -1.17 -17.71 17.99
N GLY A 12 -2.36 -17.67 17.38
CA GLY A 12 -3.37 -18.71 17.54
C GLY A 12 -3.30 -19.72 16.41
N GLU A 13 -3.22 -21.01 16.72
CA GLU A 13 -3.41 -22.06 15.70
C GLU A 13 -4.75 -21.84 14.99
N LEU A 14 -4.68 -21.71 13.66
CA LEU A 14 -5.87 -21.62 12.82
C LEU A 14 -6.66 -22.91 12.97
N VAL A 15 -7.84 -22.84 13.59
CA VAL A 15 -8.73 -24.00 13.72
C VAL A 15 -9.36 -24.27 12.34
N ASP A 16 -8.92 -25.33 11.68
CA ASP A 16 -9.36 -25.75 10.34
C ASP A 16 -10.52 -26.78 10.36
N HIS A 17 -10.81 -27.36 11.52
CA HIS A 17 -11.80 -28.43 11.67
C HIS A 17 -13.26 -27.95 11.49
N PRO A 18 -13.99 -28.43 10.47
CA PRO A 18 -15.29 -27.86 10.06
C PRO A 18 -16.38 -27.99 11.13
N LYS A 19 -16.42 -29.10 11.88
CA LYS A 19 -17.40 -29.31 12.96
C LYS A 19 -17.20 -28.34 14.13
N LYS A 20 -15.94 -28.01 14.46
CA LYS A 20 -15.60 -27.09 15.55
C LYS A 20 -15.96 -25.65 15.17
N ILE A 21 -15.69 -25.27 13.91
CA ILE A 21 -16.10 -23.98 13.33
C ILE A 21 -17.63 -23.86 13.34
N ALA A 22 -18.34 -24.87 12.83
CA ALA A 22 -19.80 -24.85 12.73
C ALA A 22 -20.46 -24.71 14.11
N ARG A 23 -20.01 -25.49 15.11
CA ARG A 23 -20.53 -25.41 16.49
C ARG A 23 -20.28 -24.04 17.11
N HIS A 24 -19.08 -23.49 16.93
CA HIS A 24 -18.76 -22.17 17.46
C HIS A 24 -19.64 -21.09 16.83
N TYR A 25 -19.77 -21.11 15.50
CA TYR A 25 -20.63 -20.18 14.75
C TYR A 25 -22.10 -20.27 15.18
N LEU A 26 -22.63 -21.49 15.33
CA LEU A 26 -24.02 -21.72 15.73
C LEU A 26 -24.34 -21.16 17.13
N GLN A 27 -23.36 -21.17 18.03
CA GLN A 27 -23.51 -20.67 19.40
C GLN A 27 -23.30 -19.16 19.54
N THR A 28 -22.62 -18.51 18.60
CA THR A 28 -22.21 -17.09 18.72
C THR A 28 -22.95 -16.17 17.75
N TYR A 29 -22.85 -16.41 16.44
CA TYR A 29 -23.29 -15.45 15.42
C TYR A 29 -24.51 -15.90 14.62
N PHE A 30 -24.85 -17.19 14.61
CA PHE A 30 -25.88 -17.74 13.72
C PHE A 30 -27.25 -17.07 13.85
N LEU A 31 -27.76 -16.84 15.07
CA LEU A 31 -29.06 -16.22 15.26
C LEU A 31 -29.11 -14.77 14.77
N PHE A 32 -28.03 -14.03 14.99
CA PHE A 32 -27.89 -12.66 14.50
C PHE A 32 -27.83 -12.63 12.98
N ASP A 33 -27.01 -13.49 12.37
CA ASP A 33 -26.87 -13.63 10.92
C ASP A 33 -28.19 -14.03 10.26
N LEU A 34 -28.90 -15.00 10.84
CA LEU A 34 -30.21 -15.43 10.39
C LEU A 34 -31.21 -14.27 10.41
N PHE A 35 -31.29 -13.53 11.52
CA PHE A 35 -32.19 -12.38 11.66
C PHE A 35 -31.90 -11.28 10.63
N VAL A 36 -30.62 -11.00 10.39
CA VAL A 36 -30.14 -10.01 9.42
C VAL A 36 -30.51 -10.41 7.99
N VAL A 37 -30.42 -11.70 7.63
CA VAL A 37 -30.68 -12.20 6.27
C VAL A 37 -32.17 -12.32 5.94
N LEU A 38 -33.04 -12.55 6.93
CA LEU A 38 -34.47 -12.72 6.69
C LEU A 38 -35.11 -11.50 6.00
N PRO A 39 -36.06 -11.67 5.06
CA PRO A 39 -36.75 -10.57 4.40
C PRO A 39 -38.06 -10.20 5.15
N LEU A 40 -37.96 -9.80 6.43
CA LEU A 40 -39.15 -9.54 7.26
C LEU A 40 -40.07 -8.44 6.69
N PRO A 41 -39.56 -7.30 6.17
CA PRO A 41 -40.38 -6.30 5.51
C PRO A 41 -41.17 -6.87 4.33
N GLN A 42 -40.56 -7.72 3.51
CA GLN A 42 -41.21 -8.32 2.35
C GLN A 42 -42.29 -9.32 2.77
N ILE A 43 -42.02 -10.13 3.80
CA ILE A 43 -43.01 -11.06 4.39
C ILE A 43 -44.20 -10.27 4.93
N MET A 44 -43.96 -9.16 5.62
CA MET A 44 -45.03 -8.31 6.15
C MET A 44 -45.85 -7.62 5.03
N ILE A 45 -45.19 -7.11 3.99
CA ILE A 45 -45.88 -6.51 2.84
C ILE A 45 -46.75 -7.54 2.12
N LEU A 46 -46.27 -8.78 1.97
CA LEU A 46 -46.97 -9.83 1.23
C LEU A 46 -48.13 -10.45 2.00
N PHE A 47 -47.96 -10.73 3.30
CA PHE A 47 -48.94 -11.51 4.08
C PHE A 47 -49.77 -10.69 5.06
N PHE A 48 -49.23 -9.57 5.56
CA PHE A 48 -49.83 -8.82 6.65
C PHE A 48 -50.56 -7.56 6.16
N LEU A 49 -49.97 -6.82 5.23
CA LEU A 49 -50.55 -5.58 4.69
C LEU A 49 -51.88 -5.77 3.93
N PRO A 50 -52.07 -6.82 3.09
CA PRO A 50 -53.33 -7.05 2.37
C PRO A 50 -54.51 -7.32 3.30
N LYS A 51 -54.27 -7.96 4.44
CA LYS A 51 -55.32 -8.35 5.40
C LYS A 51 -55.87 -7.19 6.22
N HIS A 52 -55.16 -6.06 6.27
CA HIS A 52 -55.52 -4.90 7.10
C HIS A 52 -55.86 -3.64 6.29
N LEU A 53 -55.73 -3.68 4.97
CA LEU A 53 -56.13 -2.59 4.07
C LEU A 53 -57.65 -2.33 4.19
N GLY A 54 -58.03 -1.10 4.59
CA GLY A 54 -59.42 -0.66 4.70
C GLY A 54 -60.10 -0.83 6.07
N THR A 55 -59.37 -1.34 7.08
CA THR A 55 -59.89 -1.52 8.45
C THR A 55 -59.27 -0.52 9.43
N SER A 56 -59.86 -0.36 10.63
CA SER A 56 -59.31 0.48 11.72
C SER A 56 -57.84 0.14 12.08
N GLY A 57 -57.38 -1.09 11.78
CA GLY A 57 -56.00 -1.55 12.00
C GLY A 57 -54.97 -1.15 10.93
N ALA A 58 -55.36 -0.47 9.85
CA ALA A 58 -54.45 -0.12 8.75
C ALA A 58 -53.26 0.76 9.20
N ASN A 59 -53.49 1.68 10.14
CA ASN A 59 -52.44 2.53 10.70
C ASN A 59 -51.49 1.75 11.60
N HIS A 60 -52.02 0.78 12.37
CA HIS A 60 -51.20 -0.11 13.21
C HIS A 60 -50.30 -1.00 12.35
N ALA A 61 -50.83 -1.56 11.25
CA ALA A 61 -50.06 -2.38 10.32
C ALA A 61 -48.93 -1.58 9.62
N LYS A 62 -49.18 -0.32 9.23
CA LYS A 62 -48.15 0.57 8.67
C LYS A 62 -47.04 0.89 9.67
N ASN A 63 -47.39 1.17 10.94
CA ASN A 63 -46.41 1.44 11.99
C ASN A 63 -45.59 0.19 12.35
N LEU A 64 -46.22 -0.98 12.37
CA LEU A 64 -45.53 -2.26 12.58
C LEU A 64 -44.53 -2.54 11.44
N LEU A 65 -44.93 -2.29 10.18
CA LEU A 65 -44.04 -2.44 9.02
C LEU A 65 -42.83 -1.51 9.12
N ARG A 66 -43.04 -0.24 9.49
CA ARG A 66 -41.95 0.72 9.74
C ARG A 66 -41.00 0.23 10.83
N GLY A 67 -41.53 -0.27 11.94
CA GLY A 67 -40.75 -0.85 13.03
C GLY A 67 -39.93 -2.07 12.59
N ALA A 68 -40.50 -2.96 11.80
CA ALA A 68 -39.81 -4.13 11.27
C ALA A 68 -38.68 -3.76 10.29
N VAL A 69 -38.89 -2.75 9.44
CA VAL A 69 -37.82 -2.24 8.57
C VAL A 69 -36.67 -1.69 9.41
N LEU A 70 -36.94 -0.87 10.43
CA LEU A 70 -35.92 -0.33 11.32
C LEU A 70 -35.15 -1.42 12.06
N ALA A 71 -35.88 -2.40 12.61
CA ALA A 71 -35.32 -3.51 13.38
C ALA A 71 -34.36 -4.37 12.55
N GLN A 72 -34.59 -4.52 11.25
CA GLN A 72 -33.68 -5.26 10.36
C GLN A 72 -32.57 -4.40 9.76
N TYR A 73 -32.86 -3.13 9.47
CA TYR A 73 -31.90 -2.28 8.78
C TYR A 73 -30.73 -1.87 9.67
N MET A 74 -30.97 -1.65 10.96
CA MET A 74 -29.94 -1.29 11.93
C MET A 74 -28.87 -2.39 12.10
N PRO A 75 -29.21 -3.67 12.35
CA PRO A 75 -28.24 -4.78 12.38
C PRO A 75 -27.48 -4.98 11.08
N ARG A 76 -28.15 -4.82 9.92
CA ARG A 76 -27.49 -4.88 8.59
C ARG A 76 -26.40 -3.83 8.47
N LEU A 77 -26.69 -2.59 8.87
CA LEU A 77 -25.73 -1.49 8.83
C LEU A 77 -24.56 -1.72 9.80
N CYS A 78 -24.84 -2.19 11.01
CA CYS A 78 -23.83 -2.52 12.00
C CYS A 78 -22.86 -3.63 11.52
N ARG A 79 -23.33 -4.60 10.71
CA ARG A 79 -22.48 -5.66 10.14
C ARG A 79 -21.38 -5.12 9.22
N PHE A 80 -21.59 -3.98 8.57
CA PHE A 80 -20.60 -3.36 7.69
C PHE A 80 -19.58 -2.47 8.43
N LEU A 81 -19.86 -2.08 9.68
CA LEU A 81 -18.95 -1.22 10.46
C LEU A 81 -17.56 -1.83 10.71
N PRO A 82 -17.41 -3.13 11.06
CA PRO A 82 -16.10 -3.75 11.24
C PRO A 82 -15.22 -3.69 9.99
N MET A 83 -15.82 -3.71 8.78
CA MET A 83 -15.11 -3.61 7.50
C MET A 83 -14.56 -2.19 7.26
N LEU A 84 -15.19 -1.17 7.84
CA LEU A 84 -14.76 0.23 7.76
C LEU A 84 -13.73 0.60 8.84
N ILE A 85 -13.88 0.03 10.03
CA ILE A 85 -13.10 0.39 11.21
C ILE A 85 -11.81 -0.42 11.31
N SER A 86 -11.76 -1.64 10.74
CA SER A 86 -10.55 -2.47 10.78
C SER A 86 -9.47 -1.91 9.84
N PRO A 87 -8.37 -1.32 10.37
CA PRO A 87 -7.28 -0.81 9.55
C PRO A 87 -6.39 -1.96 9.02
N SER A 88 -6.63 -3.19 9.50
CA SER A 88 -5.78 -4.37 9.35
C SER A 88 -6.57 -5.65 9.05
N GLY A 89 -7.80 -5.54 8.56
CA GLY A 89 -8.53 -6.70 8.06
C GLY A 89 -7.88 -7.20 6.79
N PHE A 90 -7.26 -8.37 6.86
CA PHE A 90 -6.60 -9.24 5.87
C PHE A 90 -7.13 -9.25 4.41
N ILE A 91 -8.20 -8.51 4.09
CA ILE A 91 -8.86 -8.55 2.79
C ILE A 91 -8.26 -7.53 1.81
N PHE A 92 -7.62 -6.44 2.25
CA PHE A 92 -6.87 -5.57 1.34
C PHE A 92 -5.69 -4.84 1.99
N GLU A 93 -4.46 -5.23 1.63
CA GLU A 93 -3.22 -4.51 1.98
C GLU A 93 -3.08 -3.13 1.29
N SER A 94 -4.00 -2.79 0.39
CA SER A 94 -3.90 -1.60 -0.46
C SER A 94 -4.79 -0.46 0.02
N ALA A 95 -4.17 0.70 0.25
CA ALA A 95 -4.86 1.96 0.53
C ALA A 95 -5.94 2.31 -0.52
N TRP A 96 -5.78 1.82 -1.76
CA TRP A 96 -6.78 1.96 -2.83
C TRP A 96 -8.09 1.27 -2.50
N ALA A 97 -8.05 0.00 -2.08
CA ALA A 97 -9.26 -0.76 -1.84
C ALA A 97 -10.05 -0.23 -0.65
N SER A 98 -9.36 0.14 0.43
CA SER A 98 -9.97 0.78 1.60
C SER A 98 -10.70 2.09 1.24
N PHE A 99 -10.12 2.89 0.33
CA PHE A 99 -10.77 4.10 -0.18
C PHE A 99 -12.09 3.78 -0.91
N PHE A 100 -12.09 2.86 -1.88
CA PHE A 100 -13.30 2.55 -2.65
C PHE A 100 -14.39 1.88 -1.80
N ILE A 101 -14.02 0.97 -0.91
CA ILE A 101 -14.97 0.32 -0.01
C ILE A 101 -15.64 1.34 0.91
N ASN A 102 -14.85 2.23 1.52
CA ASN A 102 -15.40 3.24 2.42
C ASN A 102 -16.28 4.25 1.65
N LEU A 103 -15.81 4.71 0.48
CA LEU A 103 -16.60 5.58 -0.39
C LEU A 103 -17.93 4.95 -0.79
N PHE A 104 -17.91 3.68 -1.23
CA PHE A 104 -19.11 2.96 -1.61
C PHE A 104 -20.07 2.77 -0.43
N THR A 105 -19.54 2.42 0.74
CA THR A 105 -20.35 2.24 1.95
C THR A 105 -20.98 3.55 2.40
N PHE A 106 -20.23 4.66 2.38
CA PHE A 106 -20.76 5.99 2.67
C PHE A 106 -21.88 6.38 1.69
N MET A 107 -21.66 6.17 0.39
CA MET A 107 -22.65 6.45 -0.65
C MET A 107 -23.92 5.61 -0.49
N LEU A 108 -23.78 4.31 -0.22
CA LEU A 108 -24.91 3.41 -0.02
C LEU A 108 -25.69 3.75 1.26
N SER A 109 -24.98 4.04 2.35
CA SER A 109 -25.60 4.48 3.61
C SER A 109 -26.37 5.78 3.41
N GLY A 110 -25.75 6.78 2.77
CA GLY A 110 -26.39 8.05 2.44
C GLY A 110 -27.60 7.89 1.53
N HIS A 111 -27.51 7.06 0.50
CA HIS A 111 -28.61 6.76 -0.41
C HIS A 111 -29.81 6.17 0.33
N VAL A 112 -29.58 5.23 1.25
CA VAL A 112 -30.68 4.57 1.95
C VAL A 112 -31.29 5.47 3.02
N VAL A 113 -30.47 6.19 3.80
CA VAL A 113 -30.97 7.19 4.75
C VAL A 113 -31.75 8.30 4.02
N GLY A 114 -31.25 8.76 2.87
CA GLY A 114 -31.92 9.75 2.03
C GLY A 114 -33.25 9.25 1.45
N SER A 115 -33.29 8.01 0.95
CA SER A 115 -34.51 7.37 0.45
C SER A 115 -35.56 7.22 1.55
N TRP A 116 -35.14 6.86 2.77
CA TRP A 116 -36.00 6.79 3.94
C TRP A 116 -36.60 8.15 4.28
N TRP A 117 -35.78 9.20 4.34
CA TRP A 117 -36.24 10.56 4.61
C TRP A 117 -37.19 11.09 3.53
N TYR A 118 -36.90 10.78 2.27
CA TYR A 118 -37.74 11.14 1.13
C TYR A 118 -39.14 10.50 1.22
N LEU A 119 -39.21 9.20 1.56
CA LEU A 119 -40.49 8.51 1.78
C LEU A 119 -41.29 9.12 2.94
N PHE A 120 -40.64 9.46 4.05
CA PHE A 120 -41.29 10.16 5.16
C PHE A 120 -41.82 11.53 4.73
N GLY A 121 -41.04 12.29 3.95
CA GLY A 121 -41.45 13.57 3.40
C GLY A 121 -42.67 13.46 2.47
N LEU A 122 -42.66 12.50 1.54
CA LEU A 122 -43.82 12.25 0.66
C LEU A 122 -45.06 11.84 1.44
N GLN A 123 -44.90 10.96 2.44
CA GLN A 123 -46.02 10.54 3.27
C GLN A 123 -46.62 11.73 4.01
N GLN A 124 -45.79 12.64 4.52
CA GLN A 124 -46.24 13.85 5.20
C GLN A 124 -46.96 14.83 4.28
N ILE A 125 -46.44 15.07 3.07
CA ILE A 125 -47.10 15.92 2.05
C ILE A 125 -48.47 15.33 1.66
N SER A 126 -48.55 14.00 1.53
CA SER A 126 -49.80 13.32 1.15
C SER A 126 -50.88 13.35 2.24
N THR A 127 -50.53 13.53 3.52
CA THR A 127 -51.46 13.47 4.66
C THR A 127 -52.01 14.84 5.09
N LEU A 128 -52.20 15.77 4.14
CA LEU A 128 -52.46 17.20 4.34
C LEU A 128 -51.22 17.93 4.87
N ALA A 129 -50.77 18.96 4.13
CA ALA A 129 -49.59 19.79 4.38
C ALA A 129 -49.57 20.45 5.79
N GLY A 130 -49.37 19.66 6.84
CA GLY A 130 -49.22 20.12 8.21
C GLY A 130 -47.81 20.65 8.46
N ASN A 131 -47.72 21.76 9.19
CA ASN A 131 -46.46 22.38 9.60
C ASN A 131 -45.49 21.38 10.24
N LEU A 132 -44.18 21.55 9.96
CA LEU A 132 -43.06 20.85 10.60
C LEU A 132 -43.08 21.10 12.11
N SER A 133 -43.82 20.27 12.83
CA SER A 133 -43.84 20.27 14.29
C SER A 133 -42.88 19.16 14.76
N PRO A 134 -41.84 19.49 15.55
CA PRO A 134 -40.92 18.48 16.05
C PRO A 134 -41.70 17.47 16.90
N SER A 135 -41.48 16.19 16.63
CA SER A 135 -42.04 15.13 17.48
C SER A 135 -41.34 15.17 18.84
N TYR A 136 -42.14 15.20 19.91
CA TYR A 136 -41.65 15.13 21.28
C TYR A 136 -41.46 13.67 21.75
N PHE A 137 -41.63 12.69 20.86
CA PHE A 137 -41.45 11.28 21.21
C PHE A 137 -39.96 10.96 21.40
N ILE A 138 -39.59 10.63 22.64
CA ILE A 138 -38.20 10.42 23.07
C ILE A 138 -37.44 9.45 22.16
N TRP A 139 -38.08 8.36 21.72
CA TRP A 139 -37.42 7.35 20.88
C TRP A 139 -37.13 7.85 19.45
N GLU A 140 -37.97 8.72 18.88
CA GLU A 140 -37.71 9.34 17.58
C GLU A 140 -36.55 10.33 17.66
N VAL A 141 -36.46 11.06 18.77
CA VAL A 141 -35.33 11.99 19.04
C VAL A 141 -34.03 11.20 19.21
N LEU A 142 -34.00 10.15 20.04
CA LEU A 142 -32.82 9.31 20.24
C LEU A 142 -32.39 8.60 18.94
N PHE A 143 -33.35 8.12 18.16
CA PHE A 143 -33.08 7.51 16.85
C PHE A 143 -32.44 8.50 15.88
N THR A 144 -32.97 9.74 15.81
CA THR A 144 -32.43 10.81 14.98
C THR A 144 -31.02 11.21 15.42
N MET A 145 -30.79 11.35 16.73
CA MET A 145 -29.46 11.58 17.30
C MET A 145 -28.47 10.46 16.93
N GLY A 146 -28.93 9.20 16.96
CA GLY A 146 -28.13 8.04 16.55
C GLY A 146 -27.74 8.07 15.07
N ILE A 147 -28.67 8.40 14.16
CA ILE A 147 -28.36 8.53 12.72
C ILE A 147 -27.36 9.67 12.48
N ILE A 148 -27.56 10.83 13.11
CA ILE A 148 -26.65 11.97 12.98
C ILE A 148 -25.25 11.58 13.50
N GLY A 149 -25.17 10.96 14.67
CA GLY A 149 -23.90 10.49 15.25
C GLY A 149 -23.19 9.47 14.35
N LEU A 150 -23.94 8.51 13.80
CA LEU A 150 -23.40 7.53 12.85
C LEU A 150 -22.94 8.18 11.54
N GLY A 151 -23.70 9.14 11.01
CA GLY A 151 -23.32 9.92 9.83
C GLY A 151 -22.03 10.71 10.04
N LEU A 152 -21.88 11.37 11.18
CA LEU A 152 -20.66 12.09 11.55
C LEU A 152 -19.46 11.13 11.70
N LEU A 153 -19.66 9.96 12.30
CA LEU A 153 -18.62 8.93 12.40
C LEU A 153 -18.18 8.45 11.02
N LEU A 154 -19.12 8.09 10.15
CA LEU A 154 -18.82 7.63 8.78
C LEU A 154 -18.10 8.71 7.97
N PHE A 155 -18.50 9.97 8.14
CA PHE A 155 -17.84 11.11 7.48
C PHE A 155 -16.41 11.32 7.97
N ALA A 156 -16.16 11.22 9.28
CA ALA A 156 -14.82 11.31 9.84
C ALA A 156 -13.91 10.17 9.34
N LEU A 157 -14.43 8.94 9.26
CA LEU A 157 -13.72 7.79 8.69
C LEU A 157 -13.40 8.00 7.20
N LEU A 158 -14.33 8.57 6.43
CA LEU A 158 -14.13 8.89 5.02
C LEU A 158 -12.98 9.88 4.83
N ILE A 159 -12.95 10.95 5.62
CA ILE A 159 -11.86 11.95 5.58
C ILE A 159 -10.51 11.28 5.88
N GLY A 160 -10.43 10.47 6.95
CA GLY A 160 -9.21 9.77 7.31
C GLY A 160 -8.69 8.85 6.19
N ASN A 161 -9.59 8.10 5.54
CA ASN A 161 -9.23 7.23 4.43
C ASN A 161 -8.83 8.00 3.17
N ILE A 162 -9.50 9.12 2.86
CA ILE A 162 -9.11 10.01 1.77
C ILE A 162 -7.69 10.54 2.01
N GLN A 163 -7.39 10.99 3.23
CA GLN A 163 -6.06 11.47 3.57
C GLN A 163 -5.00 10.37 3.40
N ASN A 164 -5.25 9.16 3.90
CA ASN A 164 -4.34 8.02 3.73
C ASN A 164 -4.13 7.65 2.26
N PHE A 165 -5.20 7.67 1.45
CA PHE A 165 -5.15 7.42 0.02
C PHE A 165 -4.32 8.48 -0.72
N LEU A 166 -4.58 9.76 -0.48
CA LEU A 166 -3.84 10.86 -1.09
C LEU A 166 -2.36 10.82 -0.69
N GLN A 167 -2.06 10.48 0.56
CA GLN A 167 -0.68 10.27 1.02
C GLN A 167 -0.03 9.08 0.32
N ALA A 168 -0.75 7.98 0.10
CA ALA A 168 -0.24 6.82 -0.62
C ALA A 168 0.13 7.18 -2.08
N LEU A 169 -0.71 7.95 -2.79
CA LEU A 169 -0.40 8.47 -4.13
C LEU A 169 0.79 9.41 -4.13
N GLY A 170 0.88 10.27 -3.11
CA GLY A 170 1.91 11.29 -2.98
C GLY A 170 3.25 10.79 -2.44
N ARG A 171 3.31 9.58 -1.86
CA ARG A 171 4.45 9.12 -1.05
C ARG A 171 5.79 9.24 -1.78
N ARG A 172 5.89 8.72 -3.01
CA ARG A 172 7.13 8.75 -3.80
C ARG A 172 7.52 10.17 -4.22
N ARG A 173 6.54 11.00 -4.57
CA ARG A 173 6.80 12.40 -4.93
C ARG A 173 7.25 13.20 -3.72
N LEU A 174 6.65 12.95 -2.56
CA LEU A 174 7.02 13.57 -1.29
C LEU A 174 8.43 13.15 -0.87
N GLU A 175 8.74 11.86 -0.95
CA GLU A 175 10.07 11.29 -0.66
C GLU A 175 11.17 11.95 -1.53
N MET A 176 10.96 12.04 -2.85
CA MET A 176 11.88 12.75 -3.75
C MET A 176 12.04 14.22 -3.35
N SER A 177 10.93 14.87 -3.01
CA SER A 177 10.92 16.31 -2.69
C SER A 177 11.63 16.59 -1.36
N LEU A 178 11.47 15.70 -0.37
CA LEU A 178 12.20 15.74 0.90
C LEU A 178 13.70 15.54 0.65
N ARG A 179 14.08 14.47 -0.04
CA ARG A 179 15.47 14.17 -0.39
C ARG A 179 16.14 15.31 -1.15
N GLN A 180 15.44 15.93 -2.11
CA GLN A 180 15.97 17.07 -2.86
C GLN A 180 16.24 18.29 -1.95
N ARG A 181 15.38 18.54 -0.95
CA ARG A 181 15.60 19.60 0.03
C ARG A 181 16.81 19.31 0.91
N ASP A 182 16.92 18.08 1.41
CA ASP A 182 18.04 17.67 2.27
C ASP A 182 19.38 17.79 1.53
N VAL A 183 19.42 17.36 0.27
CA VAL A 183 20.61 17.49 -0.59
C VAL A 183 20.95 18.97 -0.84
N GLU A 184 19.99 19.83 -1.16
CA GLU A 184 20.27 21.26 -1.38
C GLU A 184 20.74 21.95 -0.10
N GLN A 185 20.14 21.62 1.06
CA GLN A 185 20.58 22.12 2.36
C GLN A 185 22.01 21.67 2.67
N TRP A 186 22.33 20.39 2.45
CA TRP A 186 23.69 19.86 2.61
C TRP A 186 24.71 20.56 1.70
N MET A 187 24.38 20.75 0.42
CA MET A 187 25.25 21.46 -0.54
C MET A 187 25.48 22.92 -0.15
N SER A 188 24.43 23.59 0.35
CA SER A 188 24.50 24.97 0.81
C SER A 188 25.38 25.11 2.06
N HIS A 189 25.18 24.23 3.04
CA HIS A 189 25.96 24.21 4.29
C HIS A 189 27.45 23.96 4.02
N ARG A 190 27.78 23.09 3.06
CA ARG A 190 29.16 22.80 2.63
C ARG A 190 29.73 23.84 1.65
N ARG A 191 28.97 24.87 1.29
CA ARG A 191 29.36 25.95 0.37
C ARG A 191 29.92 25.44 -0.97
N LEU A 192 29.30 24.40 -1.53
CA LEU A 192 29.76 23.84 -2.81
C LEU A 192 29.65 24.86 -3.94
N ALA A 193 30.60 24.84 -4.88
CA ALA A 193 30.57 25.66 -6.10
C ALA A 193 29.36 25.33 -6.98
N GLN A 194 28.87 26.30 -7.76
CA GLN A 194 27.64 26.16 -8.56
C GLN A 194 27.70 25.01 -9.57
N ASP A 195 28.85 24.77 -10.19
CA ASP A 195 28.99 23.67 -11.15
C ASP A 195 28.91 22.30 -10.48
N LEU A 196 29.49 22.15 -9.28
CA LEU A 196 29.36 20.92 -8.50
C LEU A 196 27.91 20.72 -8.06
N ARG A 197 27.22 21.78 -7.62
CA ARG A 197 25.78 21.69 -7.29
C ARG A 197 24.94 21.25 -8.47
N ARG A 198 25.18 21.81 -9.67
CA ARG A 198 24.49 21.42 -10.91
C ARG A 198 24.70 19.92 -11.20
N ARG A 199 25.94 19.43 -11.07
CA ARG A 199 26.28 18.01 -11.27
C ARG A 199 25.63 17.10 -10.23
N VAL A 200 25.64 17.49 -8.95
CA VAL A 200 24.97 16.73 -7.88
C VAL A 200 23.45 16.65 -8.12
N ARG A 201 22.79 17.77 -8.48
CA ARG A 201 21.36 17.76 -8.82
C ARG A 201 21.05 16.85 -10.01
N GLN A 202 21.90 16.85 -11.03
CA GLN A 202 21.74 15.97 -12.19
C GLN A 202 21.92 14.50 -11.81
N ALA A 203 22.93 14.19 -10.99
CA ALA A 203 23.17 12.84 -10.48
C ALA A 203 21.98 12.33 -9.66
N GLU A 204 21.46 13.13 -8.73
CA GLU A 204 20.29 12.76 -7.92
C GLU A 204 19.04 12.53 -8.76
N ARG A 205 18.75 13.41 -9.74
CA ARG A 205 17.60 13.23 -10.65
C ARG A 205 17.72 11.96 -11.48
N TYR A 206 18.90 11.68 -12.00
CA TYR A 206 19.13 10.51 -12.84
C TYR A 206 19.09 9.21 -12.01
N ASN A 207 19.69 9.24 -10.80
CA ASN A 207 19.59 8.13 -9.85
C ASN A 207 18.13 7.86 -9.47
N TRP A 208 17.36 8.88 -9.12
CA TRP A 208 15.92 8.74 -8.81
C TRP A 208 15.12 8.15 -9.97
N ALA A 209 15.39 8.57 -11.21
CA ALA A 209 14.73 8.02 -12.39
C ALA A 209 15.03 6.52 -12.59
N ALA A 210 16.23 6.08 -12.22
CA ALA A 210 16.67 4.70 -12.36
C ALA A 210 16.21 3.78 -11.20
N THR A 211 16.32 4.24 -9.95
CA THR A 211 16.12 3.41 -8.74
C THR A 211 14.82 3.71 -8.00
N ARG A 212 14.11 4.79 -8.36
CA ARG A 212 12.95 5.33 -7.62
C ARG A 212 13.23 5.56 -6.12
N GLY A 213 14.49 5.87 -5.79
CA GLY A 213 14.91 6.18 -4.41
C GLY A 213 15.26 4.95 -3.58
N VAL A 214 15.20 3.74 -4.13
CA VAL A 214 15.60 2.52 -3.42
C VAL A 214 17.11 2.54 -3.18
N ASN A 215 17.50 2.40 -1.91
CA ASN A 215 18.89 2.12 -1.56
C ASN A 215 19.10 0.61 -1.59
N GLU A 216 19.71 0.11 -2.66
CA GLU A 216 19.96 -1.33 -2.86
C GLU A 216 20.85 -1.92 -1.75
N GLU A 217 21.80 -1.17 -1.19
CA GLU A 217 22.68 -1.66 -0.12
C GLU A 217 21.88 -1.97 1.15
N ILE A 218 21.06 -1.01 1.61
CA ILE A 218 20.19 -1.17 2.78
C ILE A 218 19.13 -2.26 2.52
N LEU A 219 18.61 -2.35 1.29
CA LEU A 219 17.65 -3.40 0.93
C LEU A 219 18.27 -4.79 1.08
N MET A 220 19.50 -4.97 0.60
CA MET A 220 20.21 -6.25 0.70
C MET A 220 20.56 -6.60 2.16
N GLU A 221 20.97 -5.63 2.97
CA GLU A 221 21.31 -5.85 4.40
C GLU A 221 20.14 -6.38 5.24
N ASN A 222 18.90 -6.06 4.85
CA ASN A 222 17.70 -6.53 5.55
C ASN A 222 17.29 -7.96 5.17
N LEU A 223 17.95 -8.59 4.19
CA LEU A 223 17.63 -9.94 3.72
C LEU A 223 18.57 -10.99 4.34
N PRO A 224 18.08 -12.22 4.59
CA PRO A 224 18.92 -13.38 4.89
C PRO A 224 20.03 -13.61 3.84
N GLU A 225 21.16 -14.16 4.28
CA GLU A 225 22.37 -14.33 3.45
C GLU A 225 22.16 -15.22 2.22
N ASP A 226 21.32 -16.24 2.32
CA ASP A 226 20.93 -17.12 1.23
C ASP A 226 20.21 -16.34 0.12
N LEU A 227 19.23 -15.51 0.48
CA LEU A 227 18.53 -14.65 -0.47
C LEU A 227 19.43 -13.57 -1.07
N GLN A 228 20.31 -12.96 -0.26
CA GLN A 228 21.29 -12.01 -0.78
C GLN A 228 22.16 -12.63 -1.87
N ARG A 229 22.65 -13.86 -1.65
CA ARG A 229 23.50 -14.58 -2.59
C ARG A 229 22.76 -14.87 -3.90
N ASP A 230 21.55 -15.39 -3.82
CA ASP A 230 20.76 -15.74 -5.00
C ASP A 230 20.36 -14.50 -5.82
N ILE A 231 20.02 -13.39 -5.15
CA ILE A 231 19.74 -12.12 -5.82
C ILE A 231 21.01 -11.59 -6.51
N ARG A 232 22.16 -11.57 -5.83
CA ARG A 232 23.43 -11.12 -6.42
C ARG A 232 23.83 -11.96 -7.63
N ARG A 233 23.73 -13.29 -7.54
CA ARG A 233 23.97 -14.19 -8.69
C ARG A 233 23.06 -13.85 -9.88
N HIS A 234 21.79 -13.56 -9.63
CA HIS A 234 20.86 -13.18 -10.68
C HIS A 234 21.23 -11.84 -11.33
N LEU A 235 21.51 -10.82 -10.51
CA LEU A 235 21.86 -9.47 -10.97
C LEU A 235 23.17 -9.45 -11.75
N PHE A 236 24.18 -10.19 -11.28
CA PHE A 236 25.53 -10.20 -11.84
C PHE A 236 25.80 -11.37 -12.79
N LYS A 237 24.76 -12.01 -13.35
CA LYS A 237 24.94 -13.11 -14.32
C LYS A 237 25.78 -12.74 -15.54
N PHE A 238 25.88 -11.46 -15.87
CA PHE A 238 26.69 -10.97 -16.98
C PHE A 238 28.20 -11.12 -16.73
N VAL A 239 28.62 -11.26 -15.47
CA VAL A 239 30.04 -11.44 -15.09
C VAL A 239 30.62 -12.66 -15.81
N LYS A 240 29.86 -13.75 -15.97
CA LYS A 240 30.25 -14.94 -16.73
C LYS A 240 30.50 -14.69 -18.23
N LYS A 241 30.03 -13.57 -18.79
CA LYS A 241 30.30 -13.21 -20.19
C LYS A 241 31.67 -12.56 -20.38
N VAL A 242 32.31 -12.12 -19.30
CA VAL A 242 33.65 -11.54 -19.35
C VAL A 242 34.66 -12.68 -19.40
N ARG A 243 35.57 -12.66 -20.40
CA ARG A 243 36.54 -13.74 -20.67
C ARG A 243 37.33 -14.19 -19.44
N ILE A 244 37.77 -13.26 -18.59
CA ILE A 244 38.59 -13.60 -17.42
C ILE A 244 37.80 -14.34 -16.33
N PHE A 245 36.49 -14.11 -16.26
CA PHE A 245 35.62 -14.71 -15.25
C PHE A 245 34.96 -16.00 -15.73
N SER A 246 34.81 -16.20 -17.04
CA SER A 246 34.34 -17.49 -17.58
C SER A 246 35.29 -18.66 -17.26
N LEU A 247 36.54 -18.37 -16.88
CA LEU A 247 37.57 -19.35 -16.55
C LEU A 247 37.69 -19.62 -15.04
N MET A 248 36.90 -18.93 -14.20
CA MET A 248 36.96 -19.06 -12.74
C MET A 248 35.89 -20.01 -12.19
N ASP A 249 36.20 -20.69 -11.09
CA ASP A 249 35.26 -21.58 -10.40
C ASP A 249 34.08 -20.80 -9.77
N GLU A 250 32.91 -21.45 -9.67
CA GLU A 250 31.67 -20.85 -9.14
C GLU A 250 31.84 -20.20 -7.74
N PRO A 251 32.57 -20.79 -6.76
CA PRO A 251 32.76 -20.15 -5.45
C PRO A 251 33.53 -18.83 -5.52
N ILE A 252 34.47 -18.71 -6.46
CA ILE A 252 35.23 -17.47 -6.69
C ILE A 252 34.33 -16.42 -7.32
N LEU A 253 33.51 -16.83 -8.30
CA LEU A 253 32.52 -15.95 -8.92
C LEU A 253 31.49 -15.44 -7.91
N ASP A 254 31.04 -16.29 -6.98
CA ASP A 254 30.15 -15.88 -5.90
C ASP A 254 30.81 -14.84 -4.99
N ALA A 255 32.05 -15.09 -4.57
CA ALA A 255 32.80 -14.14 -3.74
C ALA A 255 33.05 -12.79 -4.46
N ILE A 256 33.23 -12.81 -5.78
CA ILE A 256 33.29 -11.59 -6.61
C ILE A 256 31.93 -10.90 -6.63
N CYS A 257 30.85 -11.64 -6.92
CA CYS A 257 29.49 -11.12 -6.99
C CYS A 257 29.04 -10.48 -5.67
N GLU A 258 29.48 -11.02 -4.53
CA GLU A 258 29.24 -10.45 -3.19
C GLU A 258 29.89 -9.07 -3.00
N ARG A 259 31.00 -8.79 -3.69
CA ARG A 259 31.73 -7.51 -3.59
C ARG A 259 31.38 -6.51 -4.69
N LEU A 260 30.64 -6.93 -5.71
CA LEU A 260 30.19 -6.04 -6.78
C LEU A 260 29.16 -5.03 -6.27
N ARG A 261 29.39 -3.75 -6.57
CA ARG A 261 28.47 -2.65 -6.26
C ARG A 261 28.03 -1.95 -7.54
N GLN A 262 26.72 -1.80 -7.71
CA GLN A 262 26.16 -1.05 -8.83
C GLN A 262 26.31 0.46 -8.57
N LYS A 263 26.85 1.20 -9.54
CA LYS A 263 26.99 2.65 -9.44
C LYS A 263 26.59 3.33 -10.75
N ILE A 264 25.81 4.41 -10.62
CA ILE A 264 25.29 5.17 -11.75
C ILE A 264 26.12 6.43 -11.92
N TYR A 265 26.55 6.70 -13.15
CA TYR A 265 27.36 7.87 -13.51
C TYR A 265 26.59 8.74 -14.51
N ILE A 266 26.69 10.06 -14.34
CA ILE A 266 26.13 11.03 -15.28
C ILE A 266 27.13 11.37 -16.40
N LYS A 267 26.62 11.86 -17.53
CA LYS A 267 27.46 12.34 -18.65
C LYS A 267 28.52 13.33 -18.16
N GLY A 268 29.76 13.17 -18.60
CA GLY A 268 30.90 14.01 -18.20
C GLY A 268 31.52 13.63 -16.85
N SER A 269 31.07 12.55 -16.22
CA SER A 269 31.76 12.00 -15.05
C SER A 269 33.07 11.33 -15.45
N LYS A 270 34.14 11.59 -14.69
CA LYS A 270 35.39 10.85 -14.78
C LYS A 270 35.34 9.69 -13.79
N ILE A 271 35.53 8.46 -14.27
CA ILE A 271 35.44 7.25 -13.43
C ILE A 271 36.82 6.85 -12.90
N LEU A 272 37.82 6.91 -13.77
CA LEU A 272 39.24 6.74 -13.50
C LEU A 272 39.97 8.03 -13.93
N TYR A 273 41.10 8.30 -13.30
CA TYR A 273 41.93 9.48 -13.57
C TYR A 273 43.25 9.05 -14.15
N ASP A 274 43.72 9.79 -15.14
CA ASP A 274 45.07 9.65 -15.68
C ASP A 274 46.11 9.91 -14.58
N GLY A 275 47.14 9.07 -14.51
CA GLY A 275 48.15 9.03 -13.44
C GLY A 275 47.62 8.66 -12.03
N GLY A 276 46.33 8.33 -11.89
CA GLY A 276 45.73 7.87 -10.64
C GLY A 276 45.96 6.38 -10.42
N LEU A 277 46.05 5.95 -9.16
CA LEU A 277 46.12 4.52 -8.84
C LEU A 277 44.81 3.84 -9.29
N VAL A 278 44.93 2.77 -10.08
CA VAL A 278 43.78 1.91 -10.35
C VAL A 278 43.48 1.17 -9.04
N GLU A 279 42.30 1.36 -8.47
CA GLU A 279 41.88 0.71 -7.20
C GLU A 279 40.68 -0.23 -7.40
N LYS A 280 40.07 -0.17 -8.58
CA LYS A 280 38.79 -0.85 -8.87
C LYS A 280 38.68 -1.21 -10.33
N VAL A 281 38.01 -2.32 -10.59
CA VAL A 281 37.59 -2.75 -11.92
C VAL A 281 36.15 -2.31 -12.14
N VAL A 282 35.85 -1.78 -13.32
CA VAL A 282 34.51 -1.28 -13.67
C VAL A 282 33.95 -2.05 -14.84
N PHE A 283 32.77 -2.64 -14.64
CA PHE A 283 32.02 -3.36 -15.65
C PHE A 283 30.93 -2.47 -16.24
N ILE A 284 30.92 -2.32 -17.56
CA ILE A 284 29.92 -1.50 -18.24
C ILE A 284 28.70 -2.36 -18.50
N VAL A 285 27.72 -2.30 -17.60
CA VAL A 285 26.46 -3.03 -17.76
C VAL A 285 25.54 -2.32 -18.75
N ARG A 286 25.50 -0.99 -18.70
CA ARG A 286 24.64 -0.16 -19.56
C ARG A 286 25.26 1.20 -19.82
N GLY A 287 25.20 1.67 -21.06
CA GLY A 287 25.72 2.98 -21.47
C GLY A 287 27.04 2.93 -22.23
N LYS A 288 27.66 4.11 -22.39
CA LYS A 288 28.89 4.31 -23.15
C LYS A 288 29.89 5.11 -22.35
N LEU A 289 31.16 4.74 -22.50
CA LEU A 289 32.31 5.36 -21.88
C LEU A 289 33.33 5.68 -22.97
N GLU A 290 34.21 6.64 -22.69
CA GLU A 290 35.35 6.95 -23.54
C GLU A 290 36.59 6.79 -22.66
N SER A 291 37.47 5.86 -23.04
CA SER A 291 38.82 5.80 -22.50
C SER A 291 39.68 6.79 -23.27
N ILE A 292 40.53 7.54 -22.58
CA ILE A 292 41.47 8.48 -23.18
C ILE A 292 42.86 7.99 -22.75
N GLY A 293 43.64 7.49 -23.71
CA GLY A 293 45.02 7.07 -23.46
C GLY A 293 45.96 8.24 -23.23
N GLU A 294 47.17 7.96 -22.75
CA GLU A 294 48.23 8.97 -22.56
C GLU A 294 48.61 9.67 -23.88
N ASP A 295 48.44 8.96 -25.00
CA ASP A 295 48.60 9.45 -26.37
C ASP A 295 47.45 10.37 -26.86
N GLY A 296 46.42 10.56 -26.03
CA GLY A 296 45.22 11.33 -26.37
C GLY A 296 44.23 10.58 -27.25
N ILE A 297 44.49 9.31 -27.59
CA ILE A 297 43.58 8.49 -28.40
C ILE A 297 42.34 8.16 -27.58
N ARG A 298 41.17 8.38 -28.18
CA ARG A 298 39.88 8.09 -27.55
C ARG A 298 39.36 6.74 -28.02
N VAL A 299 39.25 5.79 -27.09
CA VAL A 299 38.68 4.48 -27.36
C VAL A 299 37.26 4.42 -26.78
N PRO A 300 36.22 4.30 -27.61
CA PRO A 300 34.85 4.16 -27.12
C PRO A 300 34.66 2.78 -26.49
N LEU A 301 34.19 2.76 -25.25
CA LEU A 301 33.81 1.56 -24.52
C LEU A 301 32.28 1.49 -24.42
N SER A 302 31.75 0.30 -24.61
CA SER A 302 30.31 0.02 -24.65
C SER A 302 29.93 -1.11 -23.69
N GLU A 303 28.65 -1.47 -23.69
CA GLU A 303 28.11 -2.51 -22.81
C GLU A 303 28.85 -3.84 -22.97
N GLY A 304 29.23 -4.45 -21.85
CA GLY A 304 30.05 -5.66 -21.80
C GLY A 304 31.55 -5.42 -21.77
N ASN A 305 32.04 -4.21 -22.07
CA ASN A 305 33.46 -3.89 -21.91
C ASN A 305 33.82 -3.66 -20.42
N VAL A 306 35.09 -3.86 -20.11
CA VAL A 306 35.66 -3.76 -18.76
C VAL A 306 36.75 -2.68 -18.77
N CYS A 307 36.86 -1.94 -17.68
CA CYS A 307 37.89 -0.93 -17.49
C CYS A 307 38.66 -1.19 -16.19
N GLY A 308 39.98 -0.96 -16.18
CA GLY A 308 40.86 -1.28 -15.05
C GLY A 308 41.26 -2.76 -14.98
N GLU A 309 41.21 -3.48 -16.10
CA GLU A 309 41.60 -4.89 -16.18
C GLU A 309 43.08 -5.13 -15.89
N GLU A 310 43.94 -4.12 -16.08
CA GLU A 310 45.35 -4.11 -15.70
C GLU A 310 45.57 -4.49 -14.23
N LEU A 311 44.63 -4.12 -13.35
CA LEU A 311 44.69 -4.48 -11.94
C LEU A 311 44.46 -5.98 -11.71
N LEU A 312 43.59 -6.60 -12.50
CA LEU A 312 43.39 -8.05 -12.46
C LEU A 312 44.63 -8.77 -13.01
N THR A 313 45.18 -8.29 -14.11
CA THR A 313 46.42 -8.84 -14.69
C THR A 313 47.57 -8.75 -13.70
N TRP A 314 47.78 -7.58 -13.08
CA TRP A 314 48.81 -7.37 -12.07
C TRP A 314 48.64 -8.30 -10.87
N CYS A 315 47.43 -8.42 -10.32
CA CYS A 315 47.13 -9.33 -9.21
C CYS A 315 47.40 -10.80 -9.58
N LEU A 316 47.05 -11.24 -10.79
CA LEU A 316 47.26 -12.61 -11.24
C LEU A 316 48.74 -12.93 -11.45
N GLU A 317 49.50 -12.01 -12.04
CA GLU A 317 50.94 -12.15 -12.22
C GLU A 317 51.67 -12.27 -10.86
N HIS A 318 51.33 -11.39 -9.90
CA HIS A 318 51.94 -11.41 -8.57
C HIS A 318 51.47 -12.58 -7.70
N ALA A 319 50.24 -13.09 -7.91
CA ALA A 319 49.78 -14.31 -7.27
C ALA A 319 50.48 -15.58 -7.81
N SER A 320 50.91 -15.56 -9.08
CA SER A 320 51.64 -16.68 -9.69
C SER A 320 53.11 -16.74 -9.30
N GLY A 321 53.75 -15.59 -9.05
CA GLY A 321 55.16 -15.49 -8.65
C GLY A 321 55.43 -15.76 -7.17
N ASN A 322 54.40 -15.93 -6.35
CA ASN A 322 54.49 -16.21 -4.91
C ASN A 322 54.28 -17.70 -4.58
N LYS A 323 54.52 -18.60 -5.54
CA LYS A 323 54.53 -20.06 -5.36
C LYS A 323 55.94 -20.61 -5.28
#